data_AF-A0ABD2RLC0-F1
#
_entry.id   AF-A0ABD2RLC0-F1
#
_cell.length_a   1.000
_cell.length_b   1.000
_cell.length_c   1.000
_cell.angle_alpha   90.00
_cell.angle_beta   90.00
_cell.angle_gamma   90.00
#
_symmetry.space_group_name_H-M   'P 1'
#
loop_
_entity.id
_entity.type
_entity.pdbx_description
1 polymer ?
#
loop_
_entity_poly.entity_id
_entity_poly.type
_entity_poly.pdbx_seq_one_letter_code
_entity_poly.pdbx_strand_id
1 'polypeptide(L)'
;MNFSEMKDQAINGVKWYFNRNWNRDDVMNMDEISDEVYSTLKMVYLSLFCAMLSITCGSTLQWISIAGGKYAVLSYVADLILLYLAPPERVNTRIIISMLTAYSFGTSVGFIFNYLFKVEQRFVLRLLVGITIGTGNLLYQAITTKDRREIYTGCLKYCVVIVFSIITFFLLETDTTLRMIVIHSVLILFMGYLVIYSQEILYDADFGDIDYVNCTFNVFFHFPGIMIHAARLYLQGEQQEEN
;
A
#
# COMPACT_ATOMS: atom_id res chain seq x y z
N MET A 1 -3.46 -11.45 28.82
CA MET A 1 -4.46 -11.00 27.84
C MET A 1 -5.21 -12.23 27.35
N ASN A 2 -6.50 -12.32 27.68
CA ASN A 2 -7.36 -13.45 27.34
C ASN A 2 -7.90 -13.28 25.89
N PHE A 3 -8.23 -14.37 25.21
CA PHE A 3 -8.73 -14.35 23.82
C PHE A 3 -9.99 -13.49 23.65
N SER A 4 -10.87 -13.41 24.66
CA SER A 4 -12.04 -12.51 24.59
C SER A 4 -11.63 -11.04 24.60
N GLU A 5 -10.65 -10.66 25.42
CA GLU A 5 -10.12 -9.29 25.48
C GLU A 5 -9.43 -8.90 24.17
N MET A 6 -8.67 -9.83 23.56
CA MET A 6 -8.05 -9.60 22.24
C MET A 6 -9.12 -9.37 21.16
N LYS A 7 -10.18 -10.19 21.18
CA LYS A 7 -11.30 -10.08 20.23
C LYS A 7 -12.04 -8.75 20.40
N ASP A 8 -12.34 -8.36 21.64
CA ASP A 8 -13.06 -7.11 21.91
C ASP A 8 -12.20 -5.90 21.55
N GLN A 9 -10.89 -5.93 21.81
CA GLN A 9 -9.96 -4.90 21.37
C GLN A 9 -9.88 -4.81 19.84
N ALA A 10 -9.86 -5.95 19.13
CA ALA A 10 -9.87 -5.96 17.67
C ALA A 10 -11.18 -5.39 17.10
N ILE A 11 -12.34 -5.81 17.63
CA ILE A 11 -13.65 -5.30 17.21
C ILE A 11 -13.76 -3.80 17.49
N ASN A 12 -13.32 -3.35 18.66
CA ASN A 12 -13.35 -1.94 19.02
C ASN A 12 -12.36 -1.11 18.20
N GLY A 13 -11.18 -1.65 17.85
CA GLY A 13 -10.24 -1.01 16.95
C GLY A 13 -10.83 -0.80 15.55
N VAL A 14 -11.50 -1.81 15.00
CA VAL A 14 -12.21 -1.70 13.72
C VAL A 14 -13.36 -0.70 13.81
N LYS A 15 -14.14 -0.72 14.90
CA LYS A 15 -15.20 0.29 15.11
C LYS A 15 -14.64 1.70 15.22
N TRP A 16 -13.53 1.89 15.93
CA TRP A 16 -12.85 3.18 16.05
C TRP A 16 -12.38 3.68 14.70
N TYR A 17 -11.80 2.80 13.88
CA TYR A 17 -11.39 3.11 12.52
C TYR A 17 -12.55 3.66 11.69
N PHE A 18 -13.72 2.99 11.71
CA PHE A 18 -14.91 3.43 10.96
C PHE A 18 -15.70 4.58 11.60
N ASN A 19 -15.42 4.91 12.87
CA ASN A 19 -16.05 6.00 13.61
C ASN A 19 -15.16 7.26 13.69
N ARG A 20 -14.10 7.32 12.86
CA ARG A 20 -13.32 8.54 12.68
C ARG A 20 -14.21 9.65 12.14
N ASN A 21 -14.01 10.86 12.66
CA ASN A 21 -14.75 12.08 12.29
C ASN A 21 -14.25 12.68 10.96
N TRP A 22 -13.75 11.82 10.06
CA TRP A 22 -13.16 12.23 8.78
C TRP A 22 -14.28 12.63 7.83
N ASN A 23 -14.23 13.86 7.32
CA ASN A 23 -15.24 14.36 6.38
C ASN A 23 -14.67 14.44 4.95
N ARG A 24 -15.53 14.83 4.00
CA ARG A 24 -15.13 15.00 2.60
C ARG A 24 -14.03 16.06 2.42
N ASP A 25 -14.08 17.13 3.19
CA ASP A 25 -13.14 18.25 3.12
C ASP A 25 -11.74 17.82 3.56
N ASP A 26 -11.63 16.95 4.57
CA ASP A 26 -10.36 16.40 5.04
C ASP A 26 -9.69 15.53 3.96
N VAL A 27 -10.47 14.72 3.24
CA VAL A 27 -9.98 13.87 2.13
C VAL A 27 -9.62 14.70 0.91
N MET A 28 -10.36 15.79 0.67
CA MET A 28 -10.15 16.70 -0.46
C MET A 28 -9.16 17.83 -0.12
N ASN A 29 -8.54 17.81 1.07
CA ASN A 29 -7.62 18.85 1.48
C ASN A 29 -6.30 18.77 0.69
N MET A 30 -6.12 19.77 -0.16
CA MET A 30 -5.01 19.91 -1.09
C MET A 30 -4.10 21.10 -0.73
N ASP A 31 -4.13 21.54 0.52
CA ASP A 31 -3.30 22.63 1.01
C ASP A 31 -1.86 22.17 1.27
N GLU A 32 -0.94 23.11 1.45
CA GLU A 32 0.46 22.82 1.73
C GLU A 32 0.62 22.06 3.06
N ILE A 33 1.51 21.07 3.10
CA ILE A 33 1.75 20.25 4.29
C ILE A 33 2.64 21.02 5.28
N SER A 34 2.30 20.97 6.57
CA SER A 34 3.17 21.52 7.62
C SER A 34 4.54 20.81 7.66
N ASP A 35 5.58 21.53 8.09
CA ASP A 35 6.97 21.06 8.00
C ASP A 35 7.23 19.75 8.79
N GLU A 36 6.62 19.63 9.96
CA GLU A 36 6.77 18.46 10.84
C GLU A 36 6.11 17.21 10.22
N VAL A 37 4.85 17.35 9.79
CA VAL A 37 4.08 16.27 9.15
C VAL A 37 4.71 15.85 7.81
N TYR A 38 5.26 16.80 7.05
CA TYR A 38 5.94 16.54 5.80
C TYR A 38 7.18 15.65 5.97
N SER A 39 7.94 15.84 7.06
CA SER A 39 9.09 14.99 7.38
C SER A 39 8.67 13.53 7.59
N THR A 40 7.59 13.33 8.35
CA THR A 40 7.02 12.00 8.63
C THR A 40 6.49 11.35 7.36
N LEU A 41 5.74 12.08 6.52
CA LEU A 41 5.22 11.56 5.26
C LEU A 41 6.34 11.08 4.31
N LYS A 42 7.43 11.84 4.21
CA LYS A 42 8.61 11.43 3.42
C LYS A 42 9.21 10.13 3.93
N MET A 43 9.33 9.96 5.24
CA MET A 43 9.84 8.72 5.84
C MET A 43 8.92 7.52 5.58
N VAL A 44 7.60 7.74 5.62
CA VAL A 44 6.61 6.70 5.23
C VAL A 44 6.80 6.30 3.77
N TYR A 45 6.86 7.25 2.84
CA TYR A 45 7.05 6.92 1.43
C TYR A 45 8.39 6.26 1.13
N LEU A 46 9.46 6.69 1.82
CA LEU A 46 10.77 6.06 1.69
C LEU A 46 10.73 4.60 2.18
N SER A 47 10.14 4.38 3.35
CA SER A 47 10.00 3.04 3.92
C SER A 47 9.10 2.16 3.05
N LEU A 48 8.00 2.69 2.53
CA LEU A 48 7.11 1.98 1.60
C LEU A 48 7.81 1.61 0.30
N PHE A 49 8.58 2.53 -0.29
CA PHE A 49 9.37 2.24 -1.49
C PHE A 49 10.40 1.14 -1.24
N CYS A 50 11.15 1.21 -0.12
CA CYS A 50 12.11 0.18 0.28
C CYS A 50 11.44 -1.18 0.54
N ALA A 51 10.24 -1.20 1.15
CA ALA A 51 9.47 -2.41 1.37
C ALA A 51 9.00 -3.02 0.03
N MET A 52 8.47 -2.21 -0.88
CA MET A 52 8.06 -2.65 -2.22
C MET A 52 9.23 -3.16 -3.06
N LEU A 53 10.40 -2.52 -2.97
CA LEU A 53 11.64 -3.02 -3.57
C LEU A 53 12.01 -4.39 -2.99
N SER A 54 11.98 -4.54 -1.67
CA SER A 54 12.27 -5.81 -0.99
C SER A 54 11.31 -6.93 -1.41
N ILE A 55 10.01 -6.64 -1.50
CA ILE A 55 8.97 -7.57 -2.01
C ILE A 55 9.29 -7.98 -3.44
N THR A 56 9.60 -7.01 -4.31
CA THR A 56 9.90 -7.27 -5.72
C THR A 56 11.16 -8.11 -5.87
N CYS A 57 12.22 -7.80 -5.11
CA CYS A 57 13.46 -8.59 -5.06
C CYS A 57 13.23 -10.02 -4.58
N GLY A 58 12.42 -10.23 -3.54
CA GLY A 58 12.05 -11.57 -3.09
C GLY A 58 11.30 -12.36 -4.17
N SER A 59 10.37 -11.70 -4.85
CA SER A 59 9.56 -12.32 -5.92
C SER A 59 10.37 -12.66 -7.17
N THR A 60 11.33 -11.80 -7.57
CA THR A 60 12.25 -12.09 -8.69
C THR A 60 13.17 -13.25 -8.36
N LEU A 61 13.74 -13.28 -7.16
CA LEU A 61 14.60 -14.38 -6.73
C LEU A 61 13.84 -15.71 -6.68
N GLN A 62 12.59 -15.71 -6.24
CA GLN A 62 11.75 -16.90 -6.29
C GLN A 62 11.44 -17.34 -7.73
N TRP A 63 11.26 -16.40 -8.66
CA TRP A 63 11.02 -16.74 -10.05
C TRP A 63 12.24 -17.44 -10.70
N ILE A 64 13.45 -17.05 -10.28
CA ILE A 64 14.71 -17.65 -10.74
C ILE A 64 15.03 -18.94 -9.97
N SER A 65 14.61 -19.06 -8.71
CA SER A 65 14.93 -20.19 -7.82
C SER A 65 13.84 -21.27 -7.79
N ILE A 66 14.21 -22.49 -8.16
CA ILE A 66 13.29 -23.64 -8.32
C ILE A 66 12.64 -24.12 -6.99
N ALA A 67 13.18 -23.76 -5.81
CA ALA A 67 12.83 -24.42 -4.55
C ALA A 67 12.32 -23.53 -3.39
N GLY A 68 12.37 -22.19 -3.50
CA GLY A 68 12.25 -21.31 -2.32
C GLY A 68 10.83 -21.03 -1.78
N GLY A 69 9.79 -21.12 -2.60
CA GLY A 69 8.50 -20.50 -2.28
C GLY A 69 7.75 -21.11 -1.09
N LYS A 70 7.93 -22.41 -0.82
CA LYS A 70 7.25 -23.11 0.28
C LYS A 70 7.79 -22.72 1.65
N TYR A 71 9.11 -22.63 1.78
CA TYR A 71 9.79 -22.26 3.03
C TYR A 71 9.69 -20.77 3.32
N ALA A 72 9.54 -19.94 2.28
CA ALA A 72 9.33 -18.51 2.40
C ALA A 72 8.05 -18.14 3.18
N VAL A 73 7.00 -18.95 3.10
CA VAL A 73 5.77 -18.74 3.90
C VAL A 73 6.06 -18.84 5.39
N LEU A 74 6.84 -19.85 5.81
CA LEU A 74 7.21 -20.02 7.21
C LEU A 74 8.14 -18.90 7.68
N SER A 75 9.10 -18.50 6.85
CA SER A 75 9.96 -17.34 7.12
C SER A 75 9.13 -16.07 7.32
N TYR A 76 8.19 -15.80 6.42
CA TYR A 76 7.29 -14.65 6.51
C TYR A 76 6.50 -14.62 7.83
N VAL A 77 5.92 -15.76 8.24
CA VAL A 77 5.19 -15.85 9.51
C VAL A 77 6.11 -15.63 10.70
N ALA A 78 7.33 -16.17 10.68
CA ALA A 78 8.31 -15.94 11.74
C ALA A 78 8.73 -14.45 11.82
N ASP A 79 8.96 -13.81 10.67
CA ASP A 79 9.32 -12.39 10.59
C ASP A 79 8.19 -11.48 11.09
N LEU A 80 6.92 -11.82 10.80
CA LEU A 80 5.76 -11.12 11.33
C LEU A 80 5.68 -11.19 12.85
N ILE A 81 5.89 -12.37 13.43
CA ILE A 81 5.91 -12.55 14.89
C ILE A 81 7.05 -11.73 15.48
N LEU A 82 8.23 -11.75 14.84
CA LEU A 82 9.38 -10.97 15.29
C LEU A 82 9.13 -9.46 15.22
N LEU A 83 8.44 -8.98 14.18
CA LEU A 83 8.05 -7.58 14.03
C LEU A 83 7.04 -7.16 15.10
N TYR A 84 6.05 -8.02 15.39
CA TYR A 84 5.05 -7.78 16.43
C TYR A 84 5.66 -7.72 17.84
N LEU A 85 6.66 -8.56 18.11
CA LEU A 85 7.36 -8.60 19.39
C LEU A 85 8.43 -7.51 19.54
N ALA A 86 8.81 -6.83 18.46
CA ALA A 86 9.86 -5.82 18.51
C ALA A 86 9.37 -4.54 19.22
N PRO A 87 10.06 -4.07 20.27
CA PRO A 87 9.63 -2.89 21.02
C PRO A 87 9.71 -1.62 20.15
N PRO A 88 8.78 -0.66 20.34
CA PRO A 88 8.68 0.53 19.50
C PRO A 88 9.93 1.41 19.54
N GLU A 89 10.65 1.40 20.67
CA GLU A 89 11.90 2.14 20.91
C GLU A 89 13.06 1.72 19.97
N ARG A 90 13.02 0.50 19.40
CA ARG A 90 14.09 -0.05 18.55
C ARG A 90 13.78 0.14 17.06
N VAL A 91 13.68 1.40 16.64
CA VAL A 91 13.30 1.79 15.26
C VAL A 91 14.16 1.10 14.20
N ASN A 92 15.50 1.13 14.33
CA ASN A 92 16.40 0.50 13.35
C ASN A 92 16.17 -1.01 13.21
N THR A 93 15.96 -1.70 14.33
CA THR A 93 15.68 -3.14 14.33
C THR A 93 14.34 -3.44 13.65
N ARG A 94 13.31 -2.62 13.92
CA ARG A 94 11.99 -2.75 13.28
C ARG A 94 12.03 -2.52 11.78
N ILE A 95 12.85 -1.56 11.30
CA ILE A 95 13.07 -1.36 9.86
C ILE A 95 13.71 -2.60 9.23
N ILE A 96 14.77 -3.15 9.83
CA ILE A 96 15.44 -4.33 9.27
C ILE A 96 14.47 -5.52 9.22
N ILE A 97 13.75 -5.77 10.31
CA ILE A 97 12.76 -6.86 10.37
C ILE A 97 11.63 -6.61 9.37
N SER A 98 11.17 -5.37 9.19
CA SER A 98 10.11 -5.06 8.22
C SER A 98 10.57 -5.29 6.78
N MET A 99 11.82 -4.94 6.44
CA MET A 99 12.40 -5.24 5.12
C MET A 99 12.56 -6.75 4.91
N LEU A 100 12.99 -7.49 5.93
CA LEU A 100 13.09 -8.95 5.86
C LEU A 100 11.69 -9.58 5.69
N THR A 101 10.71 -9.10 6.44
CA THR A 101 9.30 -9.52 6.33
C THR A 101 8.78 -9.27 4.92
N ALA A 102 9.03 -8.07 4.36
CA ALA A 102 8.65 -7.67 3.02
C ALA A 102 9.30 -8.58 1.95
N TYR A 103 10.59 -8.90 2.12
CA TYR A 103 11.31 -9.82 1.26
C TYR A 103 10.75 -11.25 1.31
N SER A 104 10.53 -11.79 2.52
CA SER A 104 9.94 -13.11 2.75
C SER A 104 8.52 -13.19 2.17
N PHE A 105 7.73 -12.13 2.32
CA PHE A 105 6.43 -11.99 1.69
C PHE A 105 6.53 -12.09 0.17
N GLY A 106 7.38 -11.27 -0.47
CA GLY A 106 7.57 -11.29 -1.92
C GLY A 106 7.98 -12.64 -2.49
N THR A 107 8.84 -13.36 -1.75
CA THR A 107 9.26 -14.73 -2.09
C THR A 107 8.11 -15.73 -1.99
N SER A 108 7.19 -15.54 -1.04
CA SER A 108 6.03 -16.42 -0.82
C SER A 108 4.85 -16.15 -1.75
N VAL A 109 4.62 -14.88 -2.14
CA VAL A 109 3.44 -14.43 -2.91
C VAL A 109 3.28 -15.23 -4.19
N GLY A 110 4.39 -15.46 -4.90
CA GLY A 110 4.35 -16.21 -6.15
C GLY A 110 3.86 -17.64 -6.04
N PHE A 111 4.30 -18.32 -4.98
CA PHE A 111 3.85 -19.68 -4.67
C PHE A 111 2.37 -19.69 -4.25
N ILE A 112 1.96 -18.76 -3.37
CA ILE A 112 0.58 -18.63 -2.89
C ILE A 112 -0.39 -18.36 -4.05
N PHE A 113 -0.07 -17.40 -4.91
CA PHE A 113 -0.95 -16.99 -6.01
C PHE A 113 -1.08 -18.06 -7.10
N ASN A 114 0.00 -18.78 -7.40
CA ASN A 114 -0.07 -19.91 -8.31
C ASN A 114 -0.90 -21.05 -7.71
N TYR A 115 -0.66 -21.39 -6.43
CA TYR A 115 -1.37 -22.49 -5.77
C TYR A 115 -2.87 -22.23 -5.59
N LEU A 116 -3.25 -21.05 -5.07
CA LEU A 116 -4.64 -20.72 -4.75
C LEU A 116 -5.44 -20.22 -5.95
N PHE A 117 -4.83 -19.39 -6.80
CA PHE A 117 -5.54 -18.66 -7.86
C PHE A 117 -5.12 -19.07 -9.26
N LYS A 118 -4.17 -20.01 -9.41
CA LYS A 118 -3.60 -20.44 -10.70
C LYS A 118 -3.06 -19.25 -11.52
N VAL A 119 -2.62 -18.20 -10.84
CA VAL A 119 -2.02 -17.03 -11.47
C VAL A 119 -0.54 -17.31 -11.72
N GLU A 120 -0.10 -17.14 -12.97
CA GLU A 120 1.29 -17.33 -13.33
C GLU A 120 2.19 -16.28 -12.63
N GLN A 121 3.33 -16.73 -12.13
CA GLN A 121 4.29 -15.88 -11.39
C GLN A 121 4.71 -14.63 -12.17
N ARG A 122 4.76 -14.71 -13.50
CA ARG A 122 5.09 -13.59 -14.37
C ARG A 122 4.11 -12.41 -14.22
N PHE A 123 2.83 -12.67 -13.97
CA PHE A 123 1.82 -11.63 -13.78
C PHE A 123 1.94 -10.97 -12.41
N VAL A 124 2.15 -11.77 -11.37
CA VAL A 124 2.45 -11.29 -10.01
C VAL A 124 3.66 -10.36 -10.04
N LEU A 125 4.74 -10.79 -10.69
CA LEU A 125 5.96 -9.99 -10.79
C LEU A 125 5.72 -8.66 -11.52
N ARG A 126 4.98 -8.66 -12.64
CA ARG A 126 4.64 -7.43 -13.36
C ARG A 126 3.85 -6.45 -12.51
N LEU A 127 2.88 -6.95 -11.73
CA LEU A 127 2.13 -6.12 -10.79
C LEU A 127 3.05 -5.51 -9.72
N LEU A 128 3.90 -6.32 -9.09
CA LEU A 128 4.82 -5.85 -8.04
C LEU A 128 5.83 -4.81 -8.55
N VAL A 129 6.37 -5.01 -9.76
CA VAL A 129 7.24 -4.03 -10.42
C VAL A 129 6.49 -2.73 -10.69
N GLY A 130 5.26 -2.80 -11.20
CA GLY A 130 4.42 -1.62 -11.41
C GLY A 130 4.18 -0.85 -10.11
N ILE A 131 3.79 -1.55 -9.03
CA ILE A 131 3.57 -0.91 -7.73
C ILE A 131 4.86 -0.25 -7.24
N THR A 132 6.01 -0.91 -7.35
CA THR A 132 7.31 -0.37 -6.93
C THR A 132 7.71 0.88 -7.71
N ILE A 133 7.44 0.92 -9.01
CA ILE A 133 7.69 2.12 -9.83
C ILE A 133 6.77 3.26 -9.39
N GLY A 134 5.49 2.98 -9.16
CA GLY A 134 4.54 4.01 -8.73
C GLY A 134 4.81 4.54 -7.32
N THR A 135 5.20 3.70 -6.37
CA THR A 135 5.65 4.15 -5.04
C THR A 135 6.94 4.96 -5.13
N GLY A 136 7.87 4.58 -6.02
CA GLY A 136 9.06 5.37 -6.32
C GLY A 136 8.72 6.75 -6.89
N ASN A 137 7.69 6.86 -7.74
CA ASN A 137 7.22 8.14 -8.26
C ASN A 137 6.64 9.03 -7.16
N LEU A 138 5.80 8.47 -6.28
CA LEU A 138 5.27 9.18 -5.11
C LEU A 138 6.38 9.70 -4.20
N LEU A 139 7.37 8.86 -3.90
CA LEU A 139 8.55 9.25 -3.12
C LEU A 139 9.32 10.39 -3.81
N TYR A 140 9.57 10.28 -5.11
CA TYR A 140 10.29 11.31 -5.86
C TYR A 140 9.59 12.67 -5.77
N GLN A 141 8.26 12.71 -5.95
CA GLN A 141 7.52 13.95 -5.81
C GLN A 141 7.58 14.48 -4.38
N ALA A 142 7.39 13.61 -3.39
CA ALA A 142 7.42 14.00 -1.98
C ALA A 142 8.81 14.43 -1.47
N ILE A 143 9.89 14.13 -2.19
CA ILE A 143 11.21 14.72 -1.91
C ILE A 143 11.34 16.12 -2.54
N THR A 144 10.65 16.34 -3.66
CA THR A 144 10.78 17.54 -4.49
C THR A 144 9.93 18.70 -3.98
N THR A 145 8.70 18.42 -3.53
CA THR A 145 7.70 19.45 -3.22
C THR A 145 6.89 19.11 -1.97
N LYS A 146 6.47 20.15 -1.25
CA LYS A 146 5.56 20.08 -0.09
C LYS A 146 4.10 20.23 -0.48
N ASP A 147 3.83 20.65 -1.71
CA ASP A 147 2.48 20.84 -2.21
C ASP A 147 1.82 19.48 -2.46
N ARG A 148 0.75 19.19 -1.72
CA ARG A 148 -0.05 17.96 -1.86
C ARG A 148 -0.51 17.76 -3.31
N ARG A 149 -0.89 18.84 -4.00
CA ARG A 149 -1.37 18.80 -5.39
C ARG A 149 -0.29 18.29 -6.32
N GLU A 150 0.93 18.77 -6.16
CA GLU A 150 2.04 18.34 -7.01
C GLU A 150 2.42 16.88 -6.75
N ILE A 151 2.43 16.44 -5.48
CA ILE A 151 2.67 15.05 -5.09
C ILE A 151 1.67 14.12 -5.79
N TYR A 152 0.37 14.41 -5.69
CA TYR A 152 -0.66 13.56 -6.29
C TYR A 152 -0.79 13.73 -7.80
N THR A 153 -0.40 14.89 -8.35
CA THR A 153 -0.30 15.08 -9.80
C THR A 153 0.73 14.12 -10.41
N GLY A 154 1.83 13.82 -9.71
CA GLY A 154 2.77 12.78 -10.13
C GLY A 154 2.12 11.39 -10.22
N CYS A 155 1.35 11.03 -9.19
CA CYS A 155 0.58 9.78 -9.17
C CYS A 155 -0.44 9.70 -10.31
N LEU A 156 -1.15 10.80 -10.58
CA LEU A 156 -2.10 10.89 -11.70
C LEU A 156 -1.40 10.71 -13.05
N LYS A 157 -0.24 11.37 -13.26
CA LYS A 157 0.58 11.19 -14.48
C LYS A 157 0.98 9.72 -14.66
N TYR A 158 1.37 9.05 -13.58
CA TYR A 158 1.69 7.61 -13.63
C TYR A 158 0.47 6.76 -14.04
N CYS A 159 -0.71 7.05 -13.47
CA CYS A 159 -1.97 6.40 -13.85
C CYS A 159 -2.32 6.63 -15.33
N VAL A 160 -2.10 7.84 -15.86
CA VAL A 160 -2.32 8.14 -17.29
C VAL A 160 -1.40 7.31 -18.18
N VAL A 161 -0.12 7.17 -17.83
CA VAL A 161 0.83 6.30 -18.57
C VAL A 161 0.34 4.85 -18.58
N ILE A 162 -0.20 4.36 -17.45
CA ILE A 162 -0.79 3.03 -17.36
C ILE A 162 -2.01 2.88 -18.29
N VAL A 163 -2.90 3.87 -18.34
CA VAL A 163 -4.05 3.84 -19.26
C VAL A 163 -3.60 3.80 -20.73
N PHE A 164 -2.59 4.58 -21.11
CA PHE A 164 -2.01 4.50 -22.45
C PHE A 164 -1.41 3.13 -22.75
N SER A 165 -0.77 2.50 -21.77
CA SER A 165 -0.29 1.11 -21.88
C SER A 165 -1.45 0.15 -22.15
N ILE A 166 -2.57 0.26 -21.40
CA ILE A 166 -3.79 -0.54 -21.61
C ILE A 166 -4.30 -0.39 -23.05
N ILE A 167 -4.46 0.86 -23.53
CA ILE A 167 -4.96 1.14 -24.88
C ILE A 167 -4.04 0.51 -25.93
N THR A 168 -2.73 0.61 -25.74
CA THR A 168 -1.74 0.01 -26.66
C THR A 168 -1.88 -1.52 -26.71
N PHE A 169 -2.02 -2.19 -25.56
CA PHE A 169 -2.26 -3.64 -25.51
C PHE A 169 -3.61 -4.05 -26.09
N PHE A 170 -4.62 -3.18 -25.97
CA PHE A 170 -5.92 -3.39 -26.58
C PHE A 170 -5.83 -3.33 -28.11
N LEU A 171 -5.16 -2.30 -28.65
CA LEU A 171 -4.98 -2.11 -30.09
C LEU A 171 -4.08 -3.17 -30.76
N LEU A 172 -3.14 -3.75 -30.01
CA LEU A 172 -2.23 -4.79 -30.52
C LEU A 172 -2.87 -6.19 -30.56
N GLU A 173 -4.13 -6.36 -30.13
CA GLU A 173 -4.90 -7.63 -30.10
C GLU A 173 -4.04 -8.87 -29.76
N THR A 174 -3.43 -8.86 -28.58
CA THR A 174 -2.62 -10.00 -28.11
C THR A 174 -3.45 -11.00 -27.30
N ASP A 175 -3.06 -12.28 -27.31
CA ASP A 175 -3.67 -13.31 -26.44
C ASP A 175 -3.55 -12.99 -24.93
N THR A 176 -2.69 -12.03 -24.56
CA THR A 176 -2.48 -11.60 -23.17
C THR A 176 -3.26 -10.34 -22.77
N THR A 177 -4.02 -9.74 -23.69
CA THR A 177 -4.63 -8.41 -23.52
C THR A 177 -5.54 -8.34 -22.30
N LEU A 178 -6.45 -9.30 -22.11
CA LEU A 178 -7.35 -9.32 -20.94
C LEU A 178 -6.58 -9.36 -19.61
N ARG A 179 -5.53 -10.19 -19.52
CA ARG A 179 -4.74 -10.32 -18.28
C ARG A 179 -3.95 -9.05 -17.99
N MET A 180 -3.43 -8.39 -19.02
CA MET A 180 -2.72 -7.13 -18.89
C MET A 180 -3.68 -6.00 -18.47
N ILE A 181 -4.91 -5.95 -19.00
CA ILE A 181 -5.94 -5.00 -18.55
C ILE A 181 -6.16 -5.16 -17.04
N VAL A 182 -6.39 -6.39 -16.56
CA VAL A 182 -6.61 -6.66 -15.13
C VAL A 182 -5.45 -6.16 -14.28
N ILE A 183 -4.20 -6.45 -14.66
CA ILE A 183 -3.01 -6.01 -13.90
C ILE A 183 -2.94 -4.50 -13.81
N HIS A 184 -3.12 -3.80 -14.92
CA HIS A 184 -3.07 -2.34 -14.95
C HIS A 184 -4.24 -1.71 -14.20
N SER A 185 -5.44 -2.31 -14.25
CA SER A 185 -6.59 -1.87 -13.44
C SER A 185 -6.32 -2.00 -11.95
N VAL A 186 -5.76 -3.14 -11.50
CA VAL A 186 -5.36 -3.33 -10.09
C VAL A 186 -4.28 -2.32 -9.69
N LEU A 187 -3.35 -2.01 -10.58
CA LEU A 187 -2.31 -1.03 -10.33
C LEU A 187 -2.87 0.39 -10.18
N ILE A 188 -3.81 0.82 -11.04
CA ILE A 188 -4.50 2.11 -10.89
C ILE A 188 -5.25 2.17 -9.56
N LEU A 189 -5.99 1.12 -9.20
CA LEU A 189 -6.71 1.06 -7.92
C LEU A 189 -5.76 1.14 -6.73
N PHE A 190 -4.61 0.47 -6.79
CA PHE A 190 -3.61 0.53 -5.73
C PHE A 190 -2.98 1.93 -5.62
N MET A 191 -2.73 2.61 -6.73
CA MET A 191 -2.22 3.98 -6.72
C MET A 191 -3.24 4.97 -6.13
N GLY A 192 -4.52 4.85 -6.53
CA GLY A 192 -5.59 5.64 -5.92
C GLY A 192 -5.74 5.38 -4.42
N TYR A 193 -5.61 4.12 -4.01
CA TYR A 193 -5.56 3.74 -2.60
C TYR A 193 -4.42 4.44 -1.85
N LEU A 194 -3.20 4.43 -2.39
CA LEU A 194 -2.07 5.08 -1.75
C LEU A 194 -2.30 6.58 -1.56
N VAL A 195 -2.95 7.26 -2.51
CA VAL A 195 -3.32 8.68 -2.38
C VAL A 195 -4.26 8.87 -1.19
N ILE A 196 -5.34 8.08 -1.09
CA ILE A 196 -6.30 8.16 0.02
C ILE A 196 -5.62 7.82 1.35
N TYR A 197 -4.79 6.78 1.39
CA TYR A 197 -4.05 6.41 2.59
C TYR A 197 -3.08 7.50 3.04
N SER A 198 -2.47 8.22 2.09
CA SER A 198 -1.59 9.34 2.40
C SER A 198 -2.36 10.49 3.03
N GLN A 199 -3.60 10.74 2.60
CA GLN A 199 -4.49 11.69 3.25
C GLN A 199 -4.85 11.26 4.68
N GLU A 200 -5.07 9.96 4.89
CA GLU A 200 -5.32 9.42 6.24
C GLU A 200 -4.10 9.61 7.16
N ILE A 201 -2.89 9.35 6.67
CA ILE A 201 -1.64 9.58 7.42
C ILE A 201 -1.50 11.07 7.76
N LEU A 202 -1.77 11.95 6.81
CA LEU A 202 -1.70 13.40 7.02
C LEU A 202 -2.70 13.85 8.09
N TYR A 203 -3.94 13.35 8.01
CA TYR A 203 -4.97 13.61 9.00
C TYR A 203 -4.54 13.12 10.39
N ASP A 204 -4.09 11.86 10.51
CA ASP A 204 -3.66 11.29 11.78
C ASP A 204 -2.46 12.07 12.38
N ALA A 205 -1.60 12.64 11.54
CA ALA A 205 -0.39 13.34 11.98
C ALA A 205 -0.72 14.68 12.64
N ASP A 206 -1.86 15.28 12.28
CA ASP A 206 -2.36 16.49 12.92
C ASP A 206 -2.87 16.23 14.35
N PHE A 207 -3.13 14.97 14.73
CA PHE A 207 -3.61 14.57 16.06
C PHE A 207 -2.53 13.92 16.96
N GLY A 208 -1.31 13.69 16.47
CA GLY A 208 -0.21 13.15 17.28
C GLY A 208 0.97 12.61 16.47
N ASP A 209 2.00 12.15 17.19
CA ASP A 209 3.20 11.56 16.59
C ASP A 209 2.88 10.20 15.93
N ILE A 210 3.31 10.05 14.67
CA ILE A 210 3.05 8.86 13.87
C ILE A 210 4.32 8.03 13.73
N ASP A 211 4.20 6.75 14.08
CA ASP A 211 5.21 5.75 13.77
C ASP A 211 5.18 5.38 12.27
N TYR A 212 6.10 5.96 11.50
CA TYR A 212 6.20 5.73 10.06
C TYR A 212 6.45 4.27 9.67
N VAL A 213 7.10 3.46 10.54
CA VAL A 213 7.33 2.03 10.29
C VAL A 213 6.01 1.28 10.39
N ASN A 214 5.20 1.63 11.40
CA ASN A 214 3.87 1.06 11.57
C ASN A 214 2.92 1.49 10.44
N CYS A 215 2.95 2.76 10.04
CA CYS A 215 2.18 3.24 8.89
C CYS A 215 2.55 2.49 7.61
N THR A 216 3.83 2.27 7.35
CA THR A 216 4.27 1.53 6.16
C THR A 216 3.74 0.09 6.16
N PHE A 217 3.76 -0.57 7.32
CA PHE A 217 3.24 -1.93 7.45
C PHE A 217 1.71 -1.97 7.31
N ASN A 218 1.01 -1.00 7.89
CA ASN A 218 -0.45 -0.90 7.85
C ASN A 218 -1.01 -0.58 6.46
N VAL A 219 -0.20 -0.04 5.52
CA VAL A 219 -0.57 0.11 4.09
C VAL A 219 -1.17 -1.18 3.55
N PHE A 220 -0.66 -2.35 3.94
CA PHE A 220 -1.13 -3.63 3.38
C PHE A 220 -2.40 -4.16 4.05
N PHE A 221 -2.73 -3.68 5.26
CA PHE A 221 -3.87 -4.17 6.05
C PHE A 221 -5.07 -3.22 5.98
N HIS A 222 -4.85 -1.91 5.82
CA HIS A 222 -5.92 -0.92 5.78
C HIS A 222 -6.64 -0.84 4.42
N PHE A 223 -6.13 -1.52 3.37
CA PHE A 223 -6.71 -1.49 2.03
C PHE A 223 -8.24 -1.74 1.99
N PRO A 224 -8.79 -2.82 2.58
CA PRO A 224 -10.24 -3.04 2.56
C PRO A 224 -11.03 -1.99 3.36
N GLY A 225 -10.48 -1.54 4.51
CA GLY A 225 -11.15 -0.59 5.40
C GLY A 225 -11.28 0.80 4.77
N ILE A 226 -10.20 1.27 4.16
CA ILE A 226 -10.12 2.57 3.47
C ILE A 226 -11.08 2.59 2.28
N MET A 227 -11.10 1.54 1.47
CA MET A 227 -11.98 1.46 0.31
C MET A 227 -13.47 1.52 0.70
N ILE A 228 -13.86 0.83 1.78
CA ILE A 228 -15.23 0.86 2.29
C ILE A 228 -15.59 2.27 2.84
N HIS A 229 -14.68 2.89 3.59
CA HIS A 229 -14.92 4.21 4.17
C HIS A 229 -14.98 5.31 3.11
N ALA A 230 -14.07 5.31 2.14
CA ALA A 230 -14.08 6.23 1.01
C ALA A 230 -15.35 6.09 0.15
N ALA A 231 -15.80 4.86 -0.11
CA ALA A 231 -17.06 4.62 -0.83
C ALA A 231 -18.28 5.17 -0.07
N ARG A 232 -18.31 5.02 1.26
CA ARG A 232 -19.36 5.60 2.10
C ARG A 232 -19.39 7.13 2.02
N LEU A 233 -18.23 7.79 2.12
CA LEU A 233 -18.13 9.25 2.05
C LEU A 233 -18.60 9.79 0.68
N TYR A 234 -18.24 9.11 -0.41
CA TYR A 234 -18.71 9.48 -1.74
C TYR A 234 -20.24 9.40 -1.87
N LEU A 235 -20.84 8.29 -1.44
CA LEU A 235 -22.30 8.08 -1.52
C LEU A 235 -23.09 9.05 -0.63
N GLN A 236 -22.54 9.42 0.53
CA GLN A 236 -23.16 10.42 1.41
C GLN A 236 -23.11 11.84 0.83
N GLY A 237 -22.06 12.16 0.06
CA GLY A 237 -21.95 13.43 -0.67
C GLY A 237 -23.01 13.59 -1.76
N GLU A 238 -23.29 12.53 -2.54
CA GLU A 238 -24.35 12.57 -3.57
C GLU A 238 -25.75 12.81 -2.95
N GLN A 239 -26.04 12.25 -1.77
CA GLN A 239 -27.33 12.43 -1.09
C GLN A 239 -27.55 13.84 -0.52
N GLN A 240 -26.49 14.62 -0.30
CA GLN A 240 -26.58 16.02 0.14
C GLN A 240 -26.68 16.99 -1.03
N GLU A 241 -26.27 16.61 -2.24
CA GLU A 241 -26.40 17.43 -3.46
C GLU A 241 -27.79 17.29 -4.12
N GLU A 242 -28.59 16.27 -3.77
CA GLU A 242 -29.96 16.05 -4.27
C GLU A 242 -31.09 16.65 -3.40
N ASN A 243 -30.78 17.27 -2.24
CA ASN A 243 -31.75 17.95 -1.36
C ASN A 243 -31.55 19.47 -1.35
#